data_AF-A0A9P5P3R7-F1
#
_entry.id   AF-A0A9P5P3R7-F1
#
_cell.length_a   1.000
_cell.length_b   1.000
_cell.length_c   1.000
_cell.angle_alpha   90.00
_cell.angle_beta   90.00
_cell.angle_gamma   90.00
#
_symmetry.space_group_name_H-M   'P 1'
#
loop_
_entity.id
_entity.type
_entity.pdbx_description
1 polymer ?
#
loop_
_entity_poly.entity_id
_entity_poly.type
_entity_poly.pdbx_seq_one_letter_code
_entity_poly.pdbx_strand_id
1 'polypeptide(L)'
;MTSWYKHWNHWPCLPADNVFEPIPPEVMASIAGNAPLSIKRAALTWYGLLAIRGDVGFEYATRKHVLIKEVSLESSIDNPGKVSTKIVCELEVTPDMCDEGGILSPWSLYSLIDEGSAISLLLMRMVEAGEGGEHLSIGVSQTMNIFFHHLAPGPGSKITLISRSISTRGDVGCCKCEIWDTGKHRLIVTGTQMQMMPSEGREPQKESSSRQDLQKARL
;
A
#
# COMPACT_ATOMS: atom_id res chain seq x y z
N MET A 1 30.51 20.34 -23.45
CA MET A 1 30.81 18.99 -22.93
C MET A 1 29.49 18.32 -22.61
N THR A 2 29.15 17.35 -23.46
CA THR A 2 28.06 16.37 -23.33
C THR A 2 27.98 15.78 -21.92
N SER A 3 26.77 15.45 -21.43
CA SER A 3 26.44 14.08 -21.00
C SER A 3 25.19 13.97 -20.08
N TRP A 4 24.09 13.43 -20.64
CA TRP A 4 23.23 12.41 -20.03
C TRP A 4 22.42 12.68 -18.73
N TYR A 5 21.55 13.70 -18.69
CA TYR A 5 20.50 13.84 -17.65
C TYR A 5 19.07 14.04 -18.19
N LYS A 6 18.78 13.55 -19.41
CA LYS A 6 17.54 13.86 -20.14
C LYS A 6 16.42 12.80 -20.15
N HIS A 7 16.44 11.80 -19.27
CA HIS A 7 15.40 10.75 -19.29
C HIS A 7 14.74 10.38 -17.95
N TRP A 8 14.80 11.23 -16.92
CA TRP A 8 14.26 10.90 -15.59
C TRP A 8 13.34 11.98 -14.99
N ASN A 9 12.65 12.73 -15.84
CA ASN A 9 11.59 13.65 -15.40
C ASN A 9 10.31 13.34 -16.18
N HIS A 10 9.19 13.39 -15.47
CA HIS A 10 7.80 13.34 -15.96
C HIS A 10 7.14 11.95 -16.00
N TRP A 11 6.93 11.38 -14.81
CA TRP A 11 5.64 10.77 -14.50
C TRP A 11 5.01 11.57 -13.37
N PRO A 12 3.70 11.88 -13.42
CA PRO A 12 3.08 12.66 -12.36
C PRO A 12 3.04 11.78 -11.12
N CYS A 13 3.93 12.04 -10.16
CA CYS A 13 3.49 12.03 -8.78
C CYS A 13 2.26 12.95 -8.78
N LEU A 14 1.06 12.39 -8.59
CA LEU A 14 -0.13 13.21 -8.42
C LEU A 14 0.23 14.24 -7.34
N PRO A 15 0.16 15.56 -7.62
CA PRO A 15 0.41 16.55 -6.59
C PRO A 15 -0.44 16.17 -5.39
N ALA A 16 0.10 16.27 -4.18
CA ALA A 16 -0.64 15.99 -2.94
C ALA A 16 -1.99 16.75 -2.90
N ASP A 17 -2.09 17.83 -3.66
CA ASP A 17 -3.24 18.70 -3.82
C ASP A 17 -4.34 18.15 -4.77
N ASN A 18 -4.07 17.07 -5.52
CA ASN A 18 -4.87 16.67 -6.70
C ASN A 18 -5.04 15.15 -6.91
N VAL A 19 -5.20 14.37 -5.85
CA VAL A 19 -5.52 12.92 -5.98
C VAL A 19 -6.88 12.63 -6.65
N PHE A 20 -7.67 13.68 -6.88
CA PHE A 20 -8.92 13.65 -7.64
C PHE A 20 -8.77 14.06 -9.11
N GLU A 21 -7.58 14.48 -9.56
CA GLU A 21 -7.37 14.68 -10.99
C GLU A 21 -7.46 13.35 -11.74
N PRO A 22 -8.04 13.34 -12.95
CA PRO A 22 -8.11 12.14 -13.76
C PRO A 22 -6.71 11.59 -14.01
N ILE A 23 -6.44 10.35 -13.55
CA ILE A 23 -5.20 9.64 -13.86
C ILE A 23 -5.05 9.59 -15.39
N PRO A 24 -3.92 10.06 -15.96
CA PRO A 24 -3.77 10.13 -17.40
C PRO A 24 -3.91 8.74 -18.07
N PRO A 25 -4.57 8.62 -19.23
CA PRO A 25 -4.81 7.33 -19.88
C PRO A 25 -3.54 6.54 -20.20
N GLU A 26 -2.45 7.22 -20.54
CA GLU A 26 -1.14 6.63 -20.78
C GLU A 26 -0.57 5.94 -19.54
N VAL A 27 -0.87 6.48 -18.35
CA VAL A 27 -0.47 5.87 -17.08
C VAL A 27 -1.19 4.57 -16.87
N MET A 28 -2.51 4.59 -17.05
CA MET A 28 -3.35 3.41 -16.94
C MET A 28 -2.95 2.32 -17.95
N ALA A 29 -2.63 2.70 -19.18
CA ALA A 29 -2.23 1.77 -20.25
C ALA A 29 -0.86 1.11 -19.98
N SER A 30 0.01 1.77 -19.22
CA SER A 30 1.34 1.24 -18.88
C SER A 30 1.32 0.13 -17.81
N ILE A 31 0.21 -0.01 -17.08
CA ILE A 31 0.07 -1.01 -16.00
C ILE A 31 -0.34 -2.35 -16.61
N ALA A 32 0.58 -3.32 -16.52
CA ALA A 32 0.37 -4.69 -16.95
C ALA A 32 -0.61 -5.45 -16.03
N GLY A 33 -0.83 -6.73 -16.34
CA GLY A 33 -1.69 -7.61 -15.57
C GLY A 33 -3.15 -7.63 -16.06
N ASN A 34 -3.89 -8.63 -15.57
CA ASN A 34 -5.23 -8.98 -16.04
C ASN A 34 -6.37 -8.33 -15.24
N ALA A 35 -6.07 -7.50 -14.22
CA ALA A 35 -7.12 -6.89 -13.41
C ALA A 35 -7.96 -5.88 -14.22
N PRO A 36 -9.26 -5.71 -13.92
CA PRO A 36 -10.10 -4.69 -14.52
C PRO A 36 -9.53 -3.27 -14.33
N LEU A 37 -9.84 -2.37 -15.27
CA LEU A 37 -9.34 -0.99 -15.24
C LEU A 37 -9.74 -0.24 -13.97
N SER A 38 -10.92 -0.50 -13.40
CA SER A 38 -11.37 0.07 -12.13
C SER A 38 -10.46 -0.32 -10.96
N ILE A 39 -10.02 -1.57 -10.91
CA ILE A 39 -9.10 -2.10 -9.89
C ILE A 39 -7.69 -1.52 -10.07
N LYS A 40 -7.19 -1.46 -11.32
CA LYS A 40 -5.92 -0.79 -11.63
C LYS A 40 -5.93 0.68 -11.21
N ARG A 41 -7.04 1.38 -11.47
CA ARG A 41 -7.23 2.78 -11.09
C ARG A 41 -7.22 2.93 -9.57
N ALA A 42 -7.95 2.08 -8.86
CA ALA A 42 -7.98 2.08 -7.40
C ALA A 42 -6.58 1.90 -6.80
N ALA A 43 -5.76 1.00 -7.37
CA ALA A 43 -4.39 0.81 -6.92
C ALA A 43 -3.58 2.12 -6.96
N LEU A 44 -3.63 2.83 -8.09
CA LEU A 44 -2.96 4.13 -8.25
C LEU A 44 -3.54 5.19 -7.33
N THR A 45 -4.86 5.30 -7.25
CA THR A 45 -5.52 6.28 -6.38
C THR A 45 -5.12 6.09 -4.93
N TRP A 46 -5.05 4.86 -4.42
CA TRP A 46 -4.69 4.60 -3.03
C TRP A 46 -3.20 4.78 -2.74
N TYR A 47 -2.30 4.40 -3.66
CA TYR A 47 -0.88 4.76 -3.53
C TYR A 47 -0.67 6.28 -3.55
N GLY A 48 -1.40 6.99 -4.42
CA GLY A 48 -1.44 8.45 -4.43
C GLY A 48 -1.97 9.02 -3.12
N LEU A 49 -3.05 8.46 -2.57
CA LEU A 49 -3.66 8.88 -1.32
C LEU A 49 -2.70 8.74 -0.12
N LEU A 50 -1.98 7.62 -0.04
CA LEU A 50 -0.98 7.40 1.01
C LEU A 50 0.23 8.34 0.87
N ALA A 51 0.45 8.93 -0.31
CA ALA A 51 1.46 9.96 -0.54
C ALA A 51 0.98 11.41 -0.24
N ILE A 52 -0.30 11.65 0.09
CA ILE A 52 -0.92 13.01 0.21
C ILE A 52 -0.35 13.92 1.30
N ARG A 53 0.52 13.47 2.21
CA ARG A 53 1.02 14.37 3.26
C ARG A 53 2.00 15.46 2.79
N GLY A 54 2.12 15.66 1.48
CA GLY A 54 2.99 16.66 0.86
C GLY A 54 4.45 16.22 0.89
N ASP A 55 5.36 17.16 0.66
CA ASP A 55 6.81 16.88 0.65
C ASP A 55 7.42 16.53 2.02
N VAL A 56 6.56 16.45 3.05
CA VAL A 56 6.94 16.28 4.44
C VAL A 56 6.10 15.17 5.06
N GLY A 57 6.75 14.13 5.57
CA GLY A 57 6.05 13.03 6.22
C GLY A 57 6.95 11.82 6.38
N PHE A 58 6.58 10.97 7.33
CA PHE A 58 7.21 9.67 7.50
C PHE A 58 7.20 8.95 6.15
N GLU A 59 8.35 8.48 5.68
CA GLU A 59 8.54 7.68 4.45
C GLU A 59 8.04 8.33 3.14
N TYR A 60 7.81 9.66 3.12
CA TYR A 60 7.50 10.38 1.88
C TYR A 60 8.58 10.15 0.80
N ALA A 61 9.84 10.17 1.23
CA ALA A 61 11.01 9.85 0.41
C ALA A 61 10.83 8.53 -0.33
N THR A 62 10.34 7.48 0.34
CA THR A 62 10.15 6.16 -0.28
C THR A 62 8.95 6.14 -1.22
N ARG A 63 7.79 6.66 -0.79
CA ARG A 63 6.52 6.57 -1.53
C ARG A 63 6.55 7.23 -2.90
N LYS A 64 7.17 8.41 -3.01
CA LYS A 64 7.21 9.19 -4.27
C LYS A 64 7.93 8.47 -5.41
N HIS A 65 8.74 7.45 -5.11
CA HIS A 65 9.45 6.64 -6.10
C HIS A 65 8.77 5.32 -6.44
N VAL A 66 7.64 4.99 -5.80
CA VAL A 66 6.92 3.73 -6.05
C VAL A 66 6.19 3.81 -7.38
N LEU A 67 6.50 2.87 -8.28
CA LEU A 67 5.86 2.74 -9.59
C LEU A 67 5.09 1.43 -9.67
N ILE A 68 3.77 1.49 -9.81
CA ILE A 68 2.95 0.30 -10.06
C ILE A 68 3.21 -0.19 -11.49
N LYS A 69 3.68 -1.43 -11.64
CA LYS A 69 3.94 -2.07 -12.93
C LYS A 69 2.90 -3.08 -13.34
N GLU A 70 2.31 -3.79 -12.38
CA GLU A 70 1.36 -4.86 -12.64
C GLU A 70 0.29 -4.86 -11.56
N VAL A 71 -0.97 -5.05 -11.99
CA VAL A 71 -2.06 -5.45 -11.10
C VAL A 71 -2.78 -6.62 -11.73
N SER A 72 -2.80 -7.74 -11.02
CA SER A 72 -3.33 -9.01 -11.50
C SER A 72 -4.28 -9.64 -10.49
N LEU A 73 -5.24 -10.40 -10.99
CA LEU A 73 -6.08 -11.32 -10.24
C LEU A 73 -5.58 -12.74 -10.52
N GLU A 74 -5.10 -13.40 -9.48
CA GLU A 74 -4.55 -14.76 -9.54
C GLU A 74 -5.50 -15.72 -8.82
N SER A 75 -5.98 -16.75 -9.50
CA SER A 75 -6.70 -17.85 -8.84
C SER A 75 -5.74 -18.69 -8.01
N SER A 76 -6.18 -19.11 -6.82
CA SER A 76 -5.41 -20.05 -6.02
C SER A 76 -5.38 -21.43 -6.70
N ILE A 77 -4.20 -22.03 -6.76
CA ILE A 77 -4.02 -23.40 -7.28
C ILE A 77 -4.79 -24.40 -6.43
N ASP A 78 -4.72 -24.25 -5.10
CA ASP A 78 -5.37 -25.15 -4.14
C ASP A 78 -6.89 -24.94 -4.05
N ASN A 79 -7.36 -23.74 -4.40
CA ASN A 79 -8.78 -23.41 -4.43
C ASN A 79 -9.08 -22.44 -5.60
N PRO A 80 -9.40 -22.95 -6.80
CA PRO A 80 -9.66 -22.10 -7.97
C PRO A 80 -10.81 -21.10 -7.81
N GLY A 81 -11.74 -21.36 -6.89
CA GLY A 81 -12.83 -20.43 -6.56
C GLY A 81 -12.38 -19.23 -5.71
N LYS A 82 -11.16 -19.26 -5.19
CA LYS A 82 -10.55 -18.17 -4.43
C LYS A 82 -9.63 -17.35 -5.34
N VAL A 83 -9.91 -16.07 -5.41
CA VAL A 83 -9.09 -15.09 -6.14
C VAL A 83 -8.16 -14.38 -5.15
N SER A 84 -6.95 -14.11 -5.58
CA SER A 84 -5.98 -13.25 -4.91
C SER A 84 -5.66 -12.07 -5.80
N THR A 85 -5.36 -10.93 -5.21
CA THR A 85 -4.82 -9.78 -5.92
C THR A 85 -3.32 -9.80 -5.79
N LYS A 86 -2.64 -9.51 -6.89
CA LYS A 86 -1.21 -9.32 -6.95
C LYS A 86 -0.93 -7.91 -7.45
N ILE A 87 -0.06 -7.21 -6.73
CA ILE A 87 0.48 -5.92 -7.16
C ILE A 87 1.99 -6.08 -7.27
N VAL A 88 2.55 -5.61 -8.38
CA VAL A 88 4.00 -5.48 -8.56
C VAL A 88 4.34 -4.00 -8.66
N CYS A 89 5.17 -3.55 -7.75
CA CYS A 89 5.72 -2.21 -7.73
C CYS A 89 7.23 -2.26 -7.95
N GLU A 90 7.77 -1.23 -8.58
CA GLU A 90 9.21 -1.02 -8.73
C GLU A 90 9.59 0.33 -8.17
N LEU A 91 10.78 0.42 -7.58
CA LEU A 91 11.40 1.70 -7.27
C LEU A 91 12.92 1.60 -7.38
N GLU A 92 13.55 2.74 -7.64
CA GLU A 92 15.00 2.91 -7.51
C GLU A 92 15.31 3.42 -6.11
N VAL A 93 16.30 2.83 -5.46
CA VAL A 93 16.77 3.26 -4.15
C VAL A 93 17.52 4.58 -4.29
N THR A 94 17.09 5.58 -3.53
CA THR A 94 17.73 6.90 -3.48
C THR A 94 18.36 7.13 -2.10
N PRO A 95 19.34 8.05 -1.98
CA PRO A 95 20.03 8.30 -0.71
C PRO A 95 19.11 8.69 0.46
N ASP A 96 17.97 9.35 0.20
CA ASP A 96 16.98 9.75 1.21
C ASP A 96 16.16 8.58 1.78
N MET A 97 16.28 7.38 1.22
CA MET A 97 15.68 6.14 1.76
C MET A 97 16.68 5.32 2.58
N CYS A 98 17.95 5.71 2.60
CA CYS A 98 19.03 4.93 3.21
C CYS A 98 19.23 5.27 4.69
N ASP A 99 19.74 4.30 5.45
CA ASP A 99 20.23 4.51 6.80
C ASP A 99 21.67 5.04 6.83
N GLU A 100 22.24 5.18 8.03
CA GLU A 100 23.64 5.62 8.23
C GLU A 100 24.67 4.68 7.58
N GLY A 101 24.30 3.43 7.27
CA GLY A 101 25.13 2.46 6.57
C GLY A 101 25.12 2.64 5.04
N GLY A 102 24.34 3.59 4.51
CA GLY A 102 24.22 3.83 3.07
C GLY A 102 23.48 2.73 2.31
N ILE A 103 22.69 1.92 3.01
CA ILE A 103 21.79 0.92 2.43
C ILE A 103 20.34 1.30 2.69
N LEU A 104 19.42 0.81 1.85
CA LEU A 104 17.99 1.04 2.02
C LEU A 104 17.56 0.67 3.44
N SER A 105 16.97 1.65 4.14
CA SER A 105 16.68 1.52 5.55
C SER A 105 15.64 0.41 5.81
N PRO A 106 15.72 -0.26 6.97
CA PRO A 106 14.66 -1.18 7.39
C PRO A 106 13.29 -0.51 7.45
N TRP A 107 13.21 0.78 7.83
CA TRP A 107 11.96 1.52 7.92
C TRP A 107 11.27 1.67 6.56
N SER A 108 12.03 1.97 5.51
CA SER A 108 11.53 2.05 4.15
C SER A 108 11.04 0.69 3.65
N LEU A 109 11.74 -0.40 3.98
CA LEU A 109 11.29 -1.76 3.68
C LEU A 109 9.97 -2.10 4.39
N TYR A 110 9.82 -1.69 5.65
CA TYR A 110 8.60 -1.92 6.43
C TYR A 110 7.43 -1.14 5.87
N SER A 111 7.63 0.14 5.52
CA SER A 111 6.59 0.99 4.92
C SER A 111 6.12 0.45 3.59
N LEU A 112 7.04 -0.04 2.75
CA LEU A 112 6.69 -0.66 1.46
C LEU A 112 5.80 -1.91 1.65
N ILE A 113 6.10 -2.74 2.64
CA ILE A 113 5.29 -3.92 2.98
C ILE A 113 3.93 -3.50 3.55
N ASP A 114 3.91 -2.52 4.45
CA ASP A 114 2.69 -1.99 5.08
C ASP A 114 1.72 -1.48 4.02
N GLU A 115 2.18 -0.58 3.15
CA GLU A 115 1.36 0.03 2.12
C GLU A 115 0.97 -0.96 1.02
N GLY A 116 1.93 -1.75 0.52
CA GLY A 116 1.67 -2.73 -0.53
C GLY A 116 0.68 -3.80 -0.10
N SER A 117 0.78 -4.25 1.15
CA SER A 117 -0.17 -5.20 1.71
C SER A 117 -1.56 -4.58 1.91
N ALA A 118 -1.64 -3.35 2.40
CA ALA A 118 -2.88 -2.64 2.64
C ALA A 118 -3.68 -2.45 1.35
N ILE A 119 -2.99 -2.00 0.31
CA ILE A 119 -3.59 -1.76 -1.00
C ILE A 119 -3.99 -3.09 -1.62
N SER A 120 -3.15 -4.12 -1.60
CA SER A 120 -3.52 -5.44 -2.13
C SER A 120 -4.77 -6.00 -1.42
N LEU A 121 -4.87 -5.90 -0.10
CA LEU A 121 -6.05 -6.35 0.64
C LEU A 121 -7.30 -5.53 0.30
N LEU A 122 -7.16 -4.22 0.15
CA LEU A 122 -8.26 -3.38 -0.30
C LEU A 122 -8.75 -3.78 -1.69
N LEU A 123 -7.85 -3.96 -2.66
CA LEU A 123 -8.24 -4.39 -4.01
C LEU A 123 -8.94 -5.75 -3.98
N MET A 124 -8.52 -6.67 -3.11
CA MET A 124 -9.18 -7.96 -2.95
C MET A 124 -10.62 -7.79 -2.46
N ARG A 125 -10.83 -6.94 -1.45
CA ARG A 125 -12.20 -6.61 -0.96
C ARG A 125 -13.07 -5.99 -2.05
N MET A 126 -12.49 -5.09 -2.86
CA MET A 126 -13.21 -4.50 -4.00
C MET A 126 -13.65 -5.54 -5.02
N VAL A 127 -12.77 -6.50 -5.32
CA VAL A 127 -13.07 -7.61 -6.24
C VAL A 127 -14.16 -8.52 -5.66
N GLU A 128 -14.08 -8.86 -4.38
CA GLU A 128 -15.07 -9.71 -3.69
C GLU A 128 -16.43 -9.04 -3.55
N ALA A 129 -16.47 -7.72 -3.38
CA ALA A 129 -17.72 -6.97 -3.23
C ALA A 129 -18.47 -6.76 -4.56
N GLY A 130 -17.78 -6.84 -5.70
CA GLY A 130 -18.37 -6.64 -7.02
C GLY A 130 -18.76 -5.19 -7.33
N GLU A 131 -19.49 -4.99 -8.43
CA GLU A 131 -19.96 -3.65 -8.85
C GLU A 131 -21.05 -3.14 -7.88
N GLY A 132 -20.76 -2.04 -7.18
CA GLY A 132 -21.71 -1.41 -6.23
C GLY A 132 -21.49 -1.77 -4.75
N GLY A 133 -20.44 -2.53 -4.42
CA GLY A 133 -20.11 -2.84 -3.03
C GLY A 133 -19.66 -1.63 -2.21
N GLU A 134 -20.31 -1.39 -1.06
CA GLU A 134 -20.10 -0.20 -0.21
C GLU A 134 -18.85 -0.28 0.71
N HIS A 135 -17.95 -1.24 0.54
CA HIS A 135 -16.80 -1.42 1.44
C HIS A 135 -15.46 -1.10 0.78
N LEU A 136 -15.25 0.19 0.55
CA LEU A 136 -13.97 0.78 0.11
C LEU A 136 -13.10 1.24 1.29
N SER A 137 -13.11 0.49 2.38
CA SER A 137 -12.33 0.87 3.58
C SER A 137 -11.01 0.10 3.63
N ILE A 138 -9.94 0.82 3.92
CA ILE A 138 -8.62 0.25 4.12
C ILE A 138 -8.52 -0.33 5.53
N GLY A 139 -7.97 -1.53 5.64
CA GLY A 139 -7.74 -2.15 6.95
C GLY A 139 -6.63 -1.43 7.70
N VAL A 140 -6.67 -1.50 9.03
CA VAL A 140 -5.57 -1.09 9.90
C VAL A 140 -4.63 -2.26 10.15
N SER A 141 -3.33 -1.99 10.16
CA SER A 141 -2.30 -2.99 10.40
C SER A 141 -2.37 -3.51 11.84
N GLN A 142 -2.52 -4.83 11.99
CA GLN A 142 -2.60 -5.49 13.30
C GLN A 142 -1.28 -6.17 13.65
N THR A 143 -0.77 -7.01 12.74
CA THR A 143 0.51 -7.72 12.92
C THR A 143 1.27 -7.76 11.61
N MET A 144 2.59 -7.65 11.71
CA MET A 144 3.51 -7.74 10.58
C MET A 144 4.71 -8.58 11.00
N ASN A 145 4.96 -9.68 10.28
CA ASN A 145 6.12 -10.54 10.47
C ASN A 145 7.06 -10.38 9.29
N ILE A 146 8.34 -10.15 9.57
CA ILE A 146 9.33 -9.80 8.54
C ILE A 146 10.56 -10.69 8.69
N PHE A 147 11.01 -11.24 7.56
CA PHE A 147 12.18 -12.08 7.45
C PHE A 147 13.15 -11.47 6.45
N PHE A 148 14.35 -11.14 6.93
CA PHE A 148 15.44 -10.65 6.10
C PHE A 148 16.27 -11.82 5.61
N HIS A 149 16.40 -11.94 4.29
CA HIS A 149 17.16 -13.02 3.65
C HIS A 149 18.53 -12.55 3.16
N HIS A 150 18.60 -11.29 2.71
CA HIS A 150 19.82 -10.67 2.20
C HIS A 150 19.90 -9.19 2.60
N LEU A 151 21.11 -8.62 2.56
CA LEU A 151 21.33 -7.20 2.82
C LEU A 151 20.60 -6.33 1.79
N ALA A 152 19.95 -5.29 2.31
CA ALA A 152 19.29 -4.28 1.52
C ALA A 152 20.29 -3.59 0.58
N PRO A 153 19.88 -3.22 -0.64
CA PRO A 153 20.76 -2.58 -1.59
C PRO A 153 20.93 -1.07 -1.27
N GLY A 154 22.02 -0.48 -1.75
CA GLY A 154 22.27 0.96 -1.65
C GLY A 154 21.73 1.76 -2.83
N PRO A 155 22.00 3.08 -2.87
CA PRO A 155 21.52 3.99 -3.90
C PRO A 155 21.81 3.54 -5.34
N GLY A 156 20.89 3.83 -6.26
CA GLY A 156 20.93 3.46 -7.68
C GLY A 156 20.56 2.00 -7.97
N SER A 157 20.31 1.20 -6.93
CA SER A 157 19.81 -0.17 -7.11
C SER A 157 18.30 -0.14 -7.35
N LYS A 158 17.82 -1.02 -8.24
CA LYS A 158 16.39 -1.20 -8.46
C LYS A 158 15.86 -2.33 -7.59
N ILE A 159 14.73 -2.10 -6.94
CA ILE A 159 14.00 -3.14 -6.20
C ILE A 159 12.59 -3.34 -6.77
N THR A 160 12.10 -4.56 -6.60
CA THR A 160 10.73 -4.94 -6.95
C THR A 160 10.00 -5.40 -5.69
N LEU A 161 8.89 -4.73 -5.37
CA LEU A 161 7.94 -5.15 -4.34
C LEU A 161 6.83 -5.96 -5.02
N ILE A 162 6.56 -7.14 -4.48
CA ILE A 162 5.44 -7.99 -4.91
C ILE A 162 4.54 -8.22 -3.71
N SER A 163 3.31 -7.71 -3.77
CA SER A 163 2.30 -7.89 -2.73
C SER A 163 1.20 -8.82 -3.24
N ARG A 164 0.90 -9.88 -2.50
CA ARG A 164 -0.15 -10.85 -2.83
C ARG A 164 -1.11 -11.02 -1.67
N SER A 165 -2.37 -10.67 -1.89
CA SER A 165 -3.40 -10.94 -0.89
C SER A 165 -3.62 -12.45 -0.76
N ILE A 166 -3.65 -12.94 0.48
CA ILE A 166 -3.88 -14.35 0.79
C ILE A 166 -5.36 -14.56 1.07
N SER A 167 -5.97 -13.71 1.88
CA SER A 167 -7.39 -13.84 2.23
C SER A 167 -7.94 -12.52 2.77
N THR A 168 -9.18 -12.23 2.45
CA THR A 168 -10.01 -11.20 3.08
C THR A 168 -11.30 -11.89 3.50
N ARG A 169 -11.46 -12.18 4.79
CA ARG A 169 -12.69 -12.81 5.29
C ARG A 169 -13.21 -12.04 6.48
N GLY A 170 -14.43 -11.51 6.34
CA GLY A 170 -14.99 -10.58 7.32
C GLY A 170 -14.04 -9.40 7.51
N ASP A 171 -13.74 -9.08 8.76
CA ASP A 171 -12.92 -7.91 9.07
C ASP A 171 -11.42 -8.13 8.93
N VAL A 172 -10.95 -9.37 8.78
CA VAL A 172 -9.51 -9.68 8.79
C VAL A 172 -8.98 -10.00 7.39
N GLY A 173 -7.89 -9.33 7.03
CA GLY A 173 -7.14 -9.56 5.80
C GLY A 173 -5.73 -10.07 6.10
N CYS A 174 -5.19 -10.94 5.25
CA CYS A 174 -3.80 -11.39 5.30
C CYS A 174 -3.14 -11.27 3.93
N CYS A 175 -1.93 -10.74 3.87
CA CYS A 175 -1.17 -10.54 2.65
C CYS A 175 0.29 -10.97 2.86
N LYS A 176 0.91 -11.50 1.80
CA LYS A 176 2.34 -11.75 1.73
C LYS A 176 2.98 -10.74 0.79
N CYS A 177 4.06 -10.12 1.24
CA CYS A 177 4.90 -9.24 0.45
C CYS A 177 6.31 -9.81 0.31
N GLU A 178 6.92 -9.58 -0.84
CA GLU A 178 8.31 -9.95 -1.13
C GLU A 178 9.01 -8.75 -1.78
N ILE A 179 10.18 -8.38 -1.27
CA ILE A 179 11.02 -7.32 -1.85
C ILE A 179 12.26 -7.97 -2.43
N TRP A 180 12.49 -7.74 -3.72
CA TRP A 180 13.58 -8.31 -4.50
C TRP A 180 14.57 -7.23 -4.93
N ASP A 181 15.86 -7.58 -4.92
CA ASP A 181 16.90 -6.82 -5.62
C ASP A 181 16.84 -7.22 -7.10
N THR A 182 16.30 -6.33 -7.94
CA THR A 182 16.04 -6.64 -9.36
C THR A 182 17.34 -6.90 -10.11
N GLY A 183 18.40 -6.15 -9.81
CA GLY A 183 19.68 -6.27 -10.50
C GLY A 183 20.46 -7.53 -10.11
N LYS A 184 20.35 -7.96 -8.85
CA LYS A 184 21.05 -9.16 -8.33
C LYS A 184 20.18 -10.41 -8.29
N HIS A 185 18.92 -10.32 -8.72
CA HIS A 185 17.95 -11.43 -8.73
C HIS A 185 17.86 -12.19 -7.41
N ARG A 186 17.85 -11.46 -6.28
CA ARG A 186 17.80 -12.05 -4.94
C ARG A 186 16.67 -11.47 -4.12
N LEU A 187 16.06 -12.31 -3.29
CA LEU A 187 15.00 -11.93 -2.37
C LEU A 187 15.63 -11.20 -1.17
N ILE A 188 15.31 -9.94 -0.94
CA ILE A 188 15.85 -9.17 0.20
C ILE A 188 15.04 -9.48 1.45
N VAL A 189 13.71 -9.35 1.36
CA VAL A 189 12.79 -9.48 2.48
C VAL A 189 11.53 -10.23 2.08
N THR A 190 11.02 -11.07 2.98
CA THR A 190 9.62 -11.53 2.96
C THR A 190 8.89 -10.96 4.15
N GLY A 191 7.69 -10.42 3.90
CA GLY A 191 6.77 -9.95 4.92
C GLY A 191 5.44 -10.68 4.85
N THR A 192 4.83 -10.97 5.99
CA THR A 192 3.40 -11.30 6.07
C THR A 192 2.71 -10.32 7.00
N GLN A 193 1.55 -9.84 6.58
CA GLN A 193 0.83 -8.82 7.32
C GLN A 193 -0.64 -9.16 7.44
N MET A 194 -1.14 -9.03 8.66
CA MET A 194 -2.56 -9.08 8.96
C MET A 194 -3.10 -7.69 9.20
N GLN A 195 -4.25 -7.41 8.60
CA GLN A 195 -4.99 -6.18 8.80
C GLN A 195 -6.40 -6.46 9.28
N MET A 196 -6.99 -5.51 9.99
CA MET A 196 -8.37 -5.58 10.45
C MET A 196 -9.16 -4.35 10.01
N MET A 197 -10.47 -4.48 9.85
CA MET A 197 -11.33 -3.31 9.68
C MET A 197 -11.39 -2.53 10.99
N PRO A 198 -11.36 -1.19 10.94
CA PRO A 198 -11.57 -0.38 12.14
C PRO A 198 -12.99 -0.61 12.68
N SER A 199 -13.12 -0.62 14.01
CA SER A 199 -14.44 -0.65 14.64
C SER A 199 -15.22 0.62 14.33
N GLU A 200 -16.54 0.50 14.18
CA GLU A 200 -17.42 1.66 14.23
C GLU A 200 -17.18 2.43 15.55
N GLY A 201 -16.96 3.74 15.44
CA GLY A 201 -16.76 4.58 16.62
C GLY A 201 -17.97 4.47 17.54
N ARG A 202 -17.74 4.30 18.86
CA ARG A 202 -18.85 4.38 19.82
C ARG A 202 -19.48 5.77 19.72
N GLU A 203 -20.80 5.84 19.53
CA GLU A 203 -21.51 7.09 19.77
C GLU A 203 -21.15 7.60 21.17
N PRO A 204 -20.93 8.91 21.37
CA PRO A 204 -20.77 9.47 22.69
C PRO A 204 -21.98 9.03 23.52
N GLN A 205 -21.75 8.23 24.57
CA GLN A 205 -22.80 7.91 25.51
C GLN A 205 -23.31 9.26 26.02
N LYS A 206 -24.54 9.64 25.63
CA LYS A 206 -25.26 10.73 26.30
C LYS A 206 -25.22 10.37 27.77
N GLU A 207 -24.54 11.17 28.59
CA GLU A 207 -24.53 11.01 30.05
C GLU A 207 -25.99 10.79 30.46
N SER A 208 -26.29 9.58 30.93
CA SER A 208 -27.62 9.23 31.41
C SER A 208 -28.00 10.25 32.48
N SER A 209 -29.24 10.75 32.45
CA SER A 209 -29.78 11.81 33.32
C SER A 209 -29.66 11.56 34.83
N SER A 210 -29.10 10.43 35.26
CA SER A 210 -28.88 10.05 36.66
C SER A 210 -28.00 11.03 37.45
N ARG A 211 -27.14 11.83 36.80
CA ARG A 211 -26.39 12.90 37.47
C ARG A 211 -27.22 14.16 37.76
N GLN A 212 -28.24 14.47 36.96
CA GLN A 212 -29.12 15.61 37.23
C GLN A 212 -30.14 15.30 38.34
N ASP A 213 -30.55 14.04 38.47
CA ASP A 213 -31.47 13.61 39.54
C ASP A 213 -30.78 13.59 40.92
N LEU A 214 -29.48 13.27 40.97
CA LEU A 214 -28.68 13.34 42.21
C LEU A 214 -28.40 14.78 42.68
N GLN A 215 -28.44 15.77 41.80
CA GLN A 215 -28.29 17.18 42.17
C GLN A 215 -29.60 17.82 42.62
N LYS A 216 -30.76 17.34 42.15
CA LYS A 216 -32.07 17.82 42.63
C LYS A 216 -32.50 17.25 43.98
N ALA A 217 -31.92 16.12 44.41
CA ALA A 217 -32.19 15.52 45.73
C ALA A 217 -31.37 16.14 46.90
N ARG A 218 -30.63 17.23 46.65
CA ARG A 218 -29.80 17.94 47.65
C ARG A 218 -30.21 19.39 47.91
N LEU A 219 -31.40 19.80 47.47
CA LEU A 219 -32.06 21.07 47.82
C LEU A 219 -33.41 20.78 48.46
#